data_AF-A0A524DPN8-F1
#
_entry.id   AF-A0A524DPN8-F1
#
_cell.length_a   1.000
_cell.length_b   1.000
_cell.length_c   1.000
_cell.angle_alpha   90.00
_cell.angle_beta   90.00
_cell.angle_gamma   90.00
#
_symmetry.space_group_name_H-M   'P 1'
#
loop_
_entity.id
_entity.type
_entity.pdbx_description
1 polymer ?
#
loop_
_entity_poly.entity_id
_entity_poly.type
_entity_poly.pdbx_seq_one_letter_code
_entity_poly.pdbx_strand_id
1 'polypeptide(L)'
;MVKNEYYVGEALVGTGADLAHIDLLIGSKNGPIGISLANALSEPSKGHGGLLAAIRPNLLAKPITLIVPKVTVSKMEEANKIFGPAQAAVAKGVADAVEEGLIPMNKLDEWVIIASVFIHPGATDYRKIFQYNYGATKLAIQRALKAYPPIEKIFYDKDRAKHPVAGIRIPRLWRPPYIQVALDAPNLQRQIKVVKELPKSDRIIIEVGTPFLKKYGMEAIKEIREVAKEAFIVADLKTLDVGKLEVDFAFDATADGVVASGLASTASLDKFILEAQRLGIHAFVDTMEVQDPIAKLSSLKQIPDVVILHRAIDVEQSVEGDQSPDAAQKARWALVPKIKELYKEHKKASGRDRVLVAVAGGIEPNSAIFALKQHADILIVGRFIASAKDIKFAMRRILQTLPGYQDIDLKRIHEEDDDSSVTKATWD
;
A
#
# COMPACT_ATOMS: atom_id res chain seq x y z
N MET A 1 28.81 -4.79 -12.95
CA MET A 1 27.41 -5.27 -12.93
C MET A 1 27.39 -6.59 -12.20
N VAL A 2 26.61 -6.72 -11.12
CA VAL A 2 26.37 -8.04 -10.51
C VAL A 2 25.73 -8.89 -11.61
N LYS A 3 26.36 -10.02 -11.95
CA LYS A 3 25.83 -10.94 -12.95
C LYS A 3 24.58 -11.55 -12.31
N ASN A 4 23.38 -11.24 -12.81
CA ASN A 4 22.16 -11.86 -12.29
C ASN A 4 22.35 -13.38 -12.33
N GLU A 5 22.30 -14.04 -11.17
CA GLU A 5 22.50 -15.50 -11.08
C GLU A 5 21.34 -16.25 -11.74
N TYR A 6 20.14 -15.66 -11.67
CA TYR A 6 18.92 -16.09 -12.35
C TYR A 6 17.90 -14.94 -12.43
N TYR A 7 16.84 -15.14 -13.22
CA TYR A 7 15.70 -14.23 -13.41
C TYR A 7 14.44 -14.86 -12.82
N VAL A 8 13.53 -14.02 -12.32
CA VAL A 8 12.26 -14.44 -11.72
C VAL A 8 11.12 -13.76 -12.46
N GLY A 9 10.10 -14.53 -12.84
CA GLY A 9 8.89 -14.00 -13.46
C GLY A 9 7.63 -14.65 -12.90
N GLU A 10 6.54 -13.88 -12.89
CA GLU A 10 5.22 -14.34 -12.48
C GLU A 10 4.18 -13.82 -13.46
N ALA A 11 3.18 -14.67 -13.74
CA ALA A 11 1.98 -14.25 -14.43
C ALA A 11 0.76 -15.10 -14.02
N LEU A 12 -0.35 -14.39 -13.81
CA LEU A 12 -1.68 -14.95 -13.64
C LEU A 12 -2.53 -14.56 -14.85
N VAL A 13 -3.11 -15.54 -15.53
CA VAL A 13 -3.95 -15.32 -16.72
C VAL A 13 -5.23 -16.14 -16.63
N GLY A 14 -6.35 -15.53 -16.99
CA GLY A 14 -7.66 -16.16 -16.98
C GLY A 14 -8.41 -15.99 -15.66
N THR A 15 -9.57 -16.63 -15.55
CA THR A 15 -10.49 -16.48 -14.42
C THR A 15 -11.14 -17.81 -14.05
N GLY A 16 -11.70 -17.88 -12.84
CA GLY A 16 -12.41 -19.06 -12.35
C GLY A 16 -11.47 -20.26 -12.14
N ALA A 17 -12.02 -21.48 -12.25
CA ALA A 17 -11.26 -22.70 -12.02
C ALA A 17 -10.17 -22.94 -13.08
N ASP A 18 -10.31 -22.41 -14.29
CA ASP A 18 -9.35 -22.68 -15.37
C ASP A 18 -8.13 -21.74 -15.34
N LEU A 19 -8.09 -20.74 -14.44
CA LEU A 19 -7.00 -19.75 -14.37
C LEU A 19 -5.63 -20.45 -14.29
N ALA A 20 -4.64 -19.86 -14.97
CA ALA A 20 -3.25 -20.29 -14.89
C ALA A 20 -2.46 -19.30 -14.05
N HIS A 21 -1.62 -19.81 -13.16
CA HIS A 21 -0.64 -19.00 -12.43
C HIS A 21 0.73 -19.66 -12.51
N ILE A 22 1.63 -19.00 -13.24
CA ILE A 22 3.00 -19.47 -13.52
C ILE A 22 3.97 -18.63 -12.69
N ASP A 23 4.73 -19.28 -11.81
CA ASP A 23 5.98 -18.70 -11.28
C ASP A 23 7.14 -19.37 -12.00
N LEU A 24 8.11 -18.60 -12.46
CA LEU A 24 9.26 -19.18 -13.16
C LEU A 24 10.59 -18.60 -12.75
N LEU A 25 11.60 -19.46 -12.87
CA LEU A 25 13.01 -19.14 -12.69
C LEU A 25 13.75 -19.47 -13.98
N ILE A 26 14.55 -18.53 -14.50
CA ILE A 26 15.42 -18.73 -15.67
C ILE A 26 16.85 -18.50 -15.24
N GLY A 27 17.76 -19.44 -15.47
CA GLY A 27 19.15 -19.25 -15.07
C GLY A 27 20.11 -20.22 -15.71
N SER A 28 21.39 -20.08 -15.35
CA SER A 28 22.45 -20.93 -15.87
C SER A 28 22.24 -22.40 -15.50
N LYS A 29 22.46 -23.29 -16.47
CA LYS A 29 22.52 -24.74 -16.32
C LYS A 29 23.64 -25.18 -15.36
N ASN A 30 24.69 -24.39 -15.23
CA ASN A 30 25.79 -24.64 -14.29
C ASN A 30 25.62 -23.86 -12.96
N GLY A 31 24.47 -23.21 -12.76
CA GLY A 31 24.16 -22.42 -11.58
C GLY A 31 23.09 -23.06 -10.69
N PRO A 32 22.56 -22.30 -9.71
CA PRO A 32 21.56 -22.80 -8.76
C PRO A 32 20.32 -23.40 -9.45
N ILE A 33 19.87 -22.81 -10.57
CA ILE A 33 18.69 -23.30 -11.30
C ILE A 33 18.96 -24.65 -11.96
N GLY A 34 20.14 -24.85 -12.55
CA GLY A 34 20.54 -26.13 -13.13
C GLY A 34 20.63 -27.25 -12.10
N ILE A 35 21.23 -26.98 -10.94
CA ILE A 35 21.30 -27.93 -9.82
C ILE A 35 19.89 -28.28 -9.35
N SER A 36 19.02 -27.27 -9.17
CA SER A 36 17.64 -27.46 -8.73
C SER A 36 16.83 -28.29 -9.73
N LEU A 37 17.01 -28.05 -11.03
CA LEU A 37 16.38 -28.82 -12.09
C LEU A 37 16.85 -30.27 -12.07
N ALA A 38 18.16 -30.51 -11.95
CA ALA A 38 18.73 -31.86 -11.91
C ALA A 38 18.17 -32.65 -10.72
N ASN A 39 18.18 -32.06 -9.52
CA ASN A 39 17.67 -32.69 -8.30
C ASN A 39 16.18 -33.00 -8.40
N ALA A 40 15.37 -32.07 -8.90
CA ALA A 40 13.93 -32.26 -9.02
C ALA A 40 13.55 -33.37 -10.03
N LEU A 41 14.41 -33.64 -11.03
CA LEU A 41 14.23 -34.75 -11.96
C LEU A 41 14.74 -36.09 -11.38
N SER A 42 15.82 -36.07 -10.60
CA SER A 42 16.38 -37.30 -10.00
C SER A 42 15.64 -37.74 -8.74
N GLU A 43 14.99 -36.82 -8.04
CA GLU A 43 14.32 -37.04 -6.75
C GLU A 43 12.86 -36.54 -6.79
N PRO A 44 11.96 -37.25 -7.50
CA PRO A 44 10.58 -36.81 -7.66
C PRO A 44 9.83 -36.81 -6.31
N SER A 45 9.25 -35.67 -5.96
CA SER A 45 8.40 -35.52 -4.78
C SER A 45 7.00 -36.10 -5.00
N LYS A 46 6.45 -36.76 -3.99
CA LYS A 46 5.09 -37.33 -4.06
C LYS A 46 4.06 -36.23 -4.34
N GLY A 47 3.34 -36.35 -5.45
CA GLY A 47 2.30 -35.39 -5.87
C GLY A 47 2.80 -34.08 -6.47
N HIS A 48 4.12 -33.84 -6.48
CA HIS A 48 4.75 -32.63 -7.03
C HIS A 48 5.95 -32.97 -7.92
N GLY A 49 5.97 -34.19 -8.47
CA GLY A 49 7.04 -34.67 -9.33
C GLY A 49 7.24 -33.74 -10.53
N GLY A 50 8.47 -33.30 -10.75
CA GLY A 50 8.81 -32.48 -11.89
C GLY A 50 8.72 -33.26 -13.19
N LEU A 51 8.24 -32.62 -14.26
CA LEU A 51 8.20 -33.19 -15.61
C LEU A 51 8.81 -32.21 -16.62
N LEU A 52 9.43 -32.74 -17.67
CA LEU A 52 10.01 -31.91 -18.72
C LEU A 52 8.92 -31.30 -19.60
N ALA A 53 9.05 -30.03 -19.97
CA ALA A 53 8.14 -29.38 -20.90
C ALA A 53 8.35 -29.92 -22.31
N ALA A 54 7.35 -30.64 -22.83
CA ALA A 54 7.37 -31.26 -24.16
C ALA A 54 6.21 -30.75 -25.02
N ILE A 55 6.50 -30.33 -26.25
CA ILE A 55 5.48 -29.90 -27.23
C ILE A 55 4.64 -31.12 -27.66
N ARG A 56 5.34 -32.24 -27.83
CA ARG A 56 4.81 -33.59 -28.07
C ARG A 56 5.86 -34.60 -27.58
N PRO A 57 5.53 -35.90 -27.47
CA PRO A 57 6.51 -36.92 -27.13
C PRO A 57 7.76 -36.82 -28.02
N ASN A 58 8.93 -36.89 -27.40
CA ASN A 58 10.26 -36.77 -28.03
C ASN A 58 10.56 -35.40 -28.66
N LEU A 59 9.83 -34.34 -28.31
CA LEU A 59 10.10 -32.98 -28.74
C LEU A 59 10.03 -32.01 -27.55
N LEU A 60 11.15 -31.87 -26.85
CA LEU A 60 11.30 -30.95 -25.72
C LEU A 60 11.43 -29.50 -26.19
N ALA A 61 10.95 -28.57 -25.37
CA ALA A 61 11.26 -27.16 -25.54
C ALA A 61 12.75 -26.88 -25.23
N LYS A 62 13.31 -25.88 -25.91
CA LYS A 62 14.61 -25.28 -25.57
C LYS A 62 14.40 -23.81 -25.20
N PRO A 63 15.04 -23.28 -24.13
CA PRO A 63 15.87 -23.98 -23.16
C PRO A 63 15.12 -25.08 -22.40
N ILE A 64 15.86 -26.05 -21.84
CA ILE A 64 15.24 -27.16 -21.11
C ILE A 64 14.43 -26.61 -19.94
N THR A 65 13.14 -26.93 -19.94
CA THR A 65 12.18 -26.43 -18.97
C THR A 65 11.63 -27.57 -18.13
N LEU A 66 11.72 -27.43 -16.82
CA LEU A 66 11.05 -28.29 -15.84
C LEU A 66 9.72 -27.65 -15.44
N ILE A 67 8.65 -28.44 -15.41
CA ILE A 67 7.33 -28.07 -14.90
C ILE A 67 7.14 -28.73 -13.55
N VAL A 68 6.78 -27.93 -12.54
CA VAL A 68 6.51 -28.38 -11.17
C VAL A 68 5.04 -28.06 -10.82
N PRO A 69 4.20 -29.05 -10.49
CA PRO A 69 2.82 -28.77 -10.06
C PRO A 69 2.79 -28.03 -8.71
N LYS A 70 2.08 -26.90 -8.62
CA LYS A 70 1.85 -26.17 -7.35
C LYS A 70 0.84 -26.87 -6.43
N VAL A 71 -0.09 -27.61 -7.02
CA VAL A 71 -1.13 -28.34 -6.31
C VAL A 71 -0.76 -29.81 -6.29
N THR A 72 -1.00 -30.48 -5.16
CA THR A 72 -0.70 -31.91 -5.00
C THR A 72 -1.53 -32.73 -5.97
N VAL A 73 -0.86 -33.38 -6.92
CA VAL A 73 -1.48 -34.29 -7.88
C VAL A 73 -1.70 -35.64 -7.21
N SER A 74 -2.96 -35.99 -6.98
CA SER A 74 -3.36 -37.22 -6.28
C SER A 74 -4.15 -38.18 -7.15
N LYS A 75 -4.77 -37.67 -8.23
CA LYS A 75 -5.65 -38.43 -9.12
C LYS A 75 -5.17 -38.38 -10.57
N MET A 76 -5.52 -39.40 -11.34
CA MET A 76 -5.19 -39.46 -12.78
C MET A 76 -5.81 -38.32 -13.59
N GLU A 77 -7.00 -37.84 -13.21
CA GLU A 77 -7.62 -36.69 -13.86
C GLU A 77 -6.82 -35.40 -13.70
N GLU A 78 -6.22 -35.19 -12.51
CA GLU A 78 -5.35 -34.04 -12.24
C GLU A 78 -4.03 -34.20 -12.99
N ALA A 79 -3.48 -35.42 -13.02
CA ALA A 79 -2.31 -35.75 -13.81
C ALA A 79 -2.54 -35.43 -15.30
N ASN A 80 -3.67 -35.83 -15.88
CA ASN A 80 -3.97 -35.56 -17.29
C ASN A 80 -4.00 -34.06 -17.63
N LYS A 81 -4.36 -33.18 -16.69
CA LYS A 81 -4.36 -31.72 -16.88
C LYS A 81 -2.93 -31.18 -16.98
N ILE A 82 -2.05 -31.61 -16.07
CA ILE A 82 -0.66 -31.14 -16.05
C ILE A 82 0.19 -31.79 -17.15
N PHE A 83 0.08 -33.11 -17.35
CA PHE A 83 0.82 -33.88 -18.37
C PHE A 83 0.24 -33.72 -19.79
N GLY A 84 -0.94 -33.13 -19.94
CA GLY A 84 -1.57 -32.89 -21.24
C GLY A 84 -1.50 -31.43 -21.65
N PRO A 85 -2.61 -30.67 -21.52
CA PRO A 85 -2.71 -29.31 -22.04
C PRO A 85 -1.70 -28.35 -21.42
N ALA A 86 -1.41 -28.43 -20.11
CA ALA A 86 -0.46 -27.50 -19.49
C ALA A 86 1.00 -27.79 -19.88
N GLN A 87 1.43 -29.05 -19.95
CA GLN A 87 2.76 -29.42 -20.43
C GLN A 87 3.02 -28.87 -21.84
N ALA A 88 2.09 -29.12 -22.76
CA ALA A 88 2.19 -28.64 -24.14
C ALA A 88 2.15 -27.11 -24.21
N ALA A 89 1.35 -26.46 -23.37
CA ALA A 89 1.22 -25.00 -23.31
C ALA A 89 2.51 -24.31 -22.85
N VAL A 90 3.10 -24.78 -21.75
CA VAL A 90 4.38 -24.27 -21.26
C VAL A 90 5.49 -24.51 -22.29
N ALA A 91 5.56 -25.73 -22.86
CA ALA A 91 6.57 -26.07 -23.85
C ALA A 91 6.49 -25.19 -25.11
N LYS A 92 5.28 -24.98 -25.64
CA LYS A 92 5.06 -24.06 -26.77
C LYS A 92 5.32 -22.61 -26.39
N GLY A 93 4.92 -22.18 -25.19
CA GLY A 93 5.20 -20.82 -24.72
C GLY A 93 6.70 -20.51 -24.66
N VAL A 94 7.51 -21.48 -24.22
CA VAL A 94 8.99 -21.37 -24.23
C VAL A 94 9.54 -21.36 -25.66
N ALA A 95 9.06 -22.26 -26.52
CA ALA A 95 9.52 -22.32 -27.91
C ALA A 95 9.21 -21.04 -28.69
N ASP A 96 8.00 -20.51 -28.55
CA ASP A 96 7.59 -19.26 -29.19
C ASP A 96 8.35 -18.06 -28.59
N ALA A 97 8.67 -18.07 -27.29
CA ALA A 97 9.51 -17.05 -26.69
C ALA A 97 10.94 -17.04 -27.26
N VAL A 98 11.46 -18.18 -27.73
CA VAL A 98 12.72 -18.24 -28.49
C VAL A 98 12.53 -17.72 -29.91
N GLU A 99 11.48 -18.17 -30.60
CA GLU A 99 11.19 -17.76 -31.98
C GLU A 99 10.99 -16.24 -32.10
N GLU A 100 10.34 -15.63 -31.12
CA GLU A 100 10.11 -14.17 -31.01
C GLU A 100 11.34 -13.39 -30.51
N GLY A 101 12.41 -14.09 -30.15
CA GLY A 101 13.66 -13.48 -29.67
C GLY A 101 13.60 -12.94 -28.24
N LEU A 102 12.57 -13.27 -27.44
CA LEU A 102 12.56 -12.96 -26.00
C LEU A 102 13.69 -13.70 -25.27
N ILE A 103 13.87 -14.98 -25.59
CA ILE A 103 15.01 -15.78 -25.14
C ILE A 103 16.07 -15.78 -26.26
N PRO A 104 17.30 -15.30 -25.99
CA PRO A 104 18.34 -15.27 -27.02
C PRO A 104 18.77 -16.66 -27.51
N MET A 105 18.97 -16.82 -28.82
CA MET A 105 19.42 -18.08 -29.45
C MET A 105 20.75 -18.61 -28.89
N ASN A 106 21.64 -17.74 -28.42
CA ASN A 106 22.91 -18.16 -27.81
C ASN A 106 22.77 -18.65 -26.36
N LYS A 107 21.55 -18.64 -25.79
CA LYS A 107 21.28 -19.11 -24.43
C LYS A 107 20.57 -20.45 -24.34
N LEU A 108 20.20 -21.05 -25.48
CA LEU A 108 19.37 -22.26 -25.52
C LEU A 108 19.95 -23.46 -24.77
N ASP A 109 21.26 -23.66 -24.83
CA ASP A 109 21.94 -24.77 -24.16
C ASP A 109 22.63 -24.34 -22.84
N GLU A 110 22.72 -23.02 -22.58
CA GLU A 110 23.30 -22.44 -21.37
C GLU A 110 22.27 -22.24 -20.26
N TRP A 111 21.03 -21.94 -20.62
CA TRP A 111 19.95 -21.67 -19.69
C TRP A 111 19.06 -22.89 -19.48
N VAL A 112 18.42 -22.89 -18.32
CA VAL A 112 17.33 -23.79 -17.97
C VAL A 112 16.21 -22.98 -17.33
N ILE A 113 15.00 -23.52 -17.39
CA ILE A 113 13.80 -22.90 -16.81
C ILE A 113 13.18 -23.88 -15.82
N ILE A 114 12.75 -23.38 -14.66
CA ILE A 114 11.84 -24.09 -13.75
C ILE A 114 10.55 -23.29 -13.71
N ALA A 115 9.45 -23.88 -14.15
CA ALA A 115 8.12 -23.30 -14.16
C ALA A 115 7.23 -24.02 -13.14
N SER A 116 6.81 -23.30 -12.11
CA SER A 116 5.85 -23.78 -11.12
C SER A 116 4.44 -23.41 -11.57
N VAL A 117 3.62 -24.43 -11.83
CA VAL A 117 2.35 -24.31 -12.56
C VAL A 117 1.19 -24.60 -11.63
N PHE A 118 0.31 -23.61 -11.46
CA PHE A 118 -0.97 -23.80 -10.77
C PHE A 118 -2.05 -24.20 -11.77
N ILE A 119 -2.75 -25.28 -11.44
CA ILE A 119 -4.00 -25.66 -12.08
C ILE A 119 -4.97 -25.99 -10.96
N HIS A 120 -6.14 -25.35 -10.95
CA HIS A 120 -7.15 -25.65 -9.94
C HIS A 120 -7.65 -27.11 -10.12
N PRO A 121 -7.86 -27.89 -9.05
CA PRO A 121 -8.38 -29.26 -9.16
C PRO A 121 -9.72 -29.36 -9.90
N GLY A 122 -10.57 -28.34 -9.77
CA GLY A 122 -11.85 -28.21 -10.45
C GLY A 122 -11.79 -27.75 -11.92
N ALA A 123 -10.61 -27.47 -12.49
CA ALA A 123 -10.49 -27.09 -13.90
C ALA A 123 -10.89 -28.27 -14.81
N THR A 124 -11.75 -28.05 -15.79
CA THR A 124 -12.25 -29.12 -16.69
C THR A 124 -12.08 -28.79 -18.16
N ASP A 125 -11.88 -27.52 -18.52
CA ASP A 125 -11.75 -27.09 -19.91
C ASP A 125 -10.28 -27.17 -20.35
N TYR A 126 -9.94 -28.25 -21.05
CA TYR A 126 -8.56 -28.49 -21.51
C TYR A 126 -8.07 -27.42 -22.50
N ARG A 127 -8.99 -26.80 -23.27
CA ARG A 127 -8.62 -25.74 -24.20
C ARG A 127 -8.24 -24.47 -23.45
N LYS A 128 -8.98 -24.10 -22.40
CA LYS A 128 -8.62 -22.97 -21.53
C LYS A 128 -7.36 -23.23 -20.73
N ILE A 129 -7.21 -24.43 -20.16
CA ILE A 129 -5.98 -24.82 -19.46
C ILE A 129 -4.79 -24.62 -20.40
N PHE A 130 -4.87 -25.08 -21.65
CA PHE A 130 -3.81 -24.83 -22.63
C PHE A 130 -3.60 -23.32 -22.88
N GLN A 131 -4.67 -22.59 -23.24
CA GLN A 131 -4.59 -21.20 -23.66
C GLN A 131 -4.03 -20.28 -22.56
N TYR A 132 -4.51 -20.43 -21.33
CA TYR A 132 -4.08 -19.59 -20.21
C TYR A 132 -2.68 -19.94 -19.73
N ASN A 133 -2.31 -21.23 -19.66
CA ASN A 133 -0.93 -21.59 -19.29
C ASN A 133 0.07 -21.15 -20.36
N TYR A 134 -0.30 -21.19 -21.64
CA TYR A 134 0.53 -20.69 -22.73
C TYR A 134 0.76 -19.18 -22.60
N GLY A 135 -0.32 -18.41 -22.45
CA GLY A 135 -0.26 -16.96 -22.27
C GLY A 135 0.52 -16.55 -21.02
N ALA A 136 0.22 -17.18 -19.88
CA ALA A 136 0.93 -16.93 -18.61
C ALA A 136 2.41 -17.28 -18.71
N THR A 137 2.78 -18.38 -19.38
CA THR A 137 4.20 -18.75 -19.56
C THR A 137 4.96 -17.68 -20.34
N LYS A 138 4.43 -17.25 -21.49
CA LYS A 138 5.07 -16.19 -22.29
C LYS A 138 5.18 -14.88 -21.52
N LEU A 139 4.10 -14.49 -20.84
CA LEU A 139 4.08 -13.26 -20.06
C LEU A 139 5.09 -13.30 -18.91
N ALA A 140 5.16 -14.41 -18.17
CA ALA A 140 6.12 -14.58 -17.09
C ALA A 140 7.58 -14.58 -17.61
N ILE A 141 7.87 -15.18 -18.79
CA ILE A 141 9.21 -15.15 -19.39
C ILE A 141 9.59 -13.72 -19.75
N GLN A 142 8.67 -13.01 -20.41
CA GLN A 142 8.85 -11.61 -20.77
C GLN A 142 9.11 -10.75 -19.53
N ARG A 143 8.31 -10.91 -18.47
CA ARG A 143 8.47 -10.16 -17.23
C ARG A 143 9.80 -10.47 -16.53
N ALA A 144 10.21 -11.74 -16.49
CA ALA A 144 11.50 -12.16 -15.92
C ALA A 144 12.68 -11.50 -16.64
N LEU A 145 12.71 -11.57 -17.97
CA LEU A 145 13.84 -11.10 -18.76
C LEU A 145 13.86 -9.57 -18.91
N LYS A 146 12.69 -8.91 -18.82
CA LYS A 146 12.57 -7.44 -18.79
C LYS A 146 12.68 -6.84 -17.38
N ALA A 147 12.88 -7.66 -16.34
CA ALA A 147 12.89 -7.23 -14.94
C ALA A 147 11.64 -6.41 -14.55
N TYR A 148 10.47 -6.87 -15.00
CA TYR A 148 9.19 -6.24 -14.71
C TYR A 148 8.47 -6.96 -13.55
N PRO A 149 7.76 -6.22 -12.67
CA PRO A 149 7.58 -4.77 -12.67
C PRO A 149 8.81 -4.01 -12.16
N PRO A 150 9.08 -2.80 -12.68
CA PRO A 150 10.09 -1.93 -12.11
C PRO A 150 9.63 -1.43 -10.72
N ILE A 151 10.59 -1.02 -9.88
CA ILE A 151 10.30 -0.62 -8.49
C ILE A 151 9.35 0.57 -8.41
N GLU A 152 9.36 1.47 -9.40
CA GLU A 152 8.48 2.62 -9.51
C GLU A 152 7.01 2.19 -9.63
N LYS A 153 6.72 1.15 -10.43
CA LYS A 153 5.37 0.59 -10.55
C LYS A 153 4.92 0.00 -9.22
N ILE A 154 5.80 -0.72 -8.53
CA ILE A 154 5.50 -1.27 -7.20
C ILE A 154 5.17 -0.14 -6.22
N PHE A 155 5.97 0.93 -6.17
CA PHE A 155 5.68 2.07 -5.30
C PHE A 155 4.36 2.77 -5.60
N TYR A 156 3.95 2.79 -6.87
CA TYR A 156 2.71 3.38 -7.32
C TYR A 156 1.49 2.52 -6.98
N ASP A 157 1.55 1.20 -7.25
CA ASP A 157 0.40 0.30 -7.16
C ASP A 157 0.21 -0.34 -5.79
N LYS A 158 1.27 -0.53 -4.98
CA LYS A 158 1.18 -1.28 -3.70
C LYS A 158 0.13 -0.75 -2.73
N ASP A 159 -0.10 0.57 -2.71
CA ASP A 159 -1.05 1.22 -1.80
C ASP A 159 -2.47 1.34 -2.41
N ARG A 160 -2.61 1.00 -3.70
CA ARG A 160 -3.85 1.08 -4.48
C ARG A 160 -4.46 -0.28 -4.75
N ALA A 161 -3.62 -1.28 -4.95
CA ALA A 161 -4.02 -2.62 -5.35
C ALA A 161 -4.79 -3.33 -4.25
N LYS A 162 -5.76 -4.14 -4.66
CA LYS A 162 -6.45 -5.11 -3.80
C LYS A 162 -5.95 -6.50 -4.17
N HIS A 163 -5.46 -7.24 -3.19
CA HIS A 163 -5.15 -8.64 -3.43
C HIS A 163 -6.46 -9.43 -3.56
N PRO A 164 -6.70 -10.18 -4.65
CA PRO A 164 -8.00 -10.81 -4.92
C PRO A 164 -8.50 -11.72 -3.80
N VAL A 165 -7.58 -12.45 -3.14
CA VAL A 165 -7.92 -13.37 -2.04
C VAL A 165 -8.00 -12.66 -0.70
N ALA A 166 -7.18 -11.63 -0.47
CA ALA A 166 -7.21 -10.95 0.82
C ALA A 166 -8.50 -10.12 0.95
N GLY A 167 -9.05 -9.65 -0.17
CA GLY A 167 -10.30 -8.89 -0.22
C GLY A 167 -10.27 -7.55 0.50
N ILE A 168 -9.16 -7.25 1.17
CA ILE A 168 -8.92 -6.04 1.95
C ILE A 168 -7.80 -5.24 1.31
N ARG A 169 -7.97 -3.93 1.33
CA ARG A 169 -6.90 -2.97 1.09
C ARG A 169 -6.49 -2.33 2.40
N ILE A 170 -5.20 -2.35 2.69
CA ILE A 170 -4.65 -1.66 3.85
C ILE A 170 -4.42 -0.19 3.45
N PRO A 171 -5.09 0.78 4.09
CA PRO A 171 -4.95 2.19 3.73
C PRO A 171 -3.56 2.73 4.12
N ARG A 172 -2.99 3.60 3.29
CA ARG A 172 -1.68 4.23 3.52
C ARG A 172 -1.70 5.70 3.09
N LEU A 173 -0.77 6.49 3.64
CA LEU A 173 -0.61 7.90 3.30
C LEU A 173 0.39 8.08 2.14
N TRP A 174 -0.08 7.90 0.90
CA TRP A 174 0.73 7.95 -0.32
C TRP A 174 0.47 9.13 -1.29
N ARG A 175 -0.66 9.84 -1.17
CA ARG A 175 -1.15 10.90 -2.08
C ARG A 175 -1.76 12.08 -1.31
N PRO A 176 -0.93 12.89 -0.64
CA PRO A 176 -1.40 14.16 -0.10
C PRO A 176 -1.91 15.11 -1.23
N PRO A 177 -2.70 16.14 -0.90
CA PRO A 177 -3.21 16.46 0.44
C PRO A 177 -4.42 15.61 0.87
N TYR A 178 -4.61 15.50 2.18
CA TYR A 178 -5.69 14.75 2.85
C TYR A 178 -6.63 15.67 3.63
N ILE A 179 -7.86 15.19 3.84
CA ILE A 179 -8.78 15.72 4.86
C ILE A 179 -8.89 14.68 5.96
N GLN A 180 -8.52 15.07 7.17
CA GLN A 180 -8.70 14.26 8.38
C GLN A 180 -9.90 14.78 9.15
N VAL A 181 -10.95 13.97 9.25
CA VAL A 181 -12.20 14.33 9.93
C VAL A 181 -12.09 13.92 11.40
N ALA A 182 -12.03 14.91 12.29
CA ALA A 182 -11.90 14.71 13.73
C ALA A 182 -13.27 14.46 14.39
N LEU A 183 -13.44 13.27 14.96
CA LEU A 183 -14.66 12.81 15.62
C LEU A 183 -14.58 13.08 17.14
N ASP A 184 -14.72 14.34 17.56
CA ASP A 184 -14.54 14.73 18.97
C ASP A 184 -15.79 14.60 19.85
N ALA A 185 -16.98 14.78 19.26
CA ALA A 185 -18.20 14.83 20.07
C ALA A 185 -18.45 13.49 20.78
N PRO A 186 -18.75 13.49 22.09
CA PRO A 186 -18.90 12.29 22.91
C PRO A 186 -20.25 11.58 22.68
N ASN A 187 -20.56 11.25 21.42
CA ASN A 187 -21.79 10.59 21.00
C ASN A 187 -21.50 9.60 19.85
N LEU A 188 -21.34 8.32 20.21
CA LEU A 188 -21.00 7.23 19.30
C LEU A 188 -21.98 7.09 18.11
N GLN A 189 -23.29 7.11 18.36
CA GLN A 189 -24.29 6.99 17.28
C GLN A 189 -24.17 8.13 16.26
N ARG A 190 -23.94 9.36 16.74
CA ARG A 190 -23.70 10.51 15.88
C ARG A 190 -22.41 10.35 15.07
N GLN A 191 -21.32 9.90 15.69
CA GLN A 191 -20.05 9.71 14.98
C GLN A 191 -20.13 8.60 13.93
N ILE A 192 -20.80 7.49 14.21
CA ILE A 192 -21.10 6.45 13.22
C ILE A 192 -21.91 7.03 12.04
N LYS A 193 -22.89 7.90 12.32
CA LYS A 193 -23.64 8.60 11.26
C LYS A 193 -22.72 9.50 10.42
N VAL A 194 -21.83 10.27 11.04
CA VAL A 194 -20.84 11.09 10.32
C VAL A 194 -20.04 10.22 9.35
N VAL A 195 -19.43 9.14 9.86
CA VAL A 195 -18.59 8.23 9.07
C VAL A 195 -19.35 7.61 7.89
N LYS A 196 -20.60 7.18 8.10
CA LYS A 196 -21.46 6.62 7.03
C LYS A 196 -21.83 7.64 5.95
N GLU A 197 -21.84 8.92 6.27
CA GLU A 197 -22.17 9.99 5.31
C GLU A 197 -20.95 10.55 4.57
N LEU A 198 -19.73 10.27 5.04
CA LEU A 198 -18.51 10.65 4.32
C LEU A 198 -18.41 9.91 2.98
N PRO A 199 -17.94 10.57 1.91
CA PRO A 199 -17.69 9.89 0.65
C PRO A 199 -16.54 8.91 0.79
N LYS A 200 -16.55 7.84 0.00
CA LYS A 200 -15.43 6.90 -0.05
C LYS A 200 -14.28 7.56 -0.80
N SER A 201 -13.16 7.77 -0.12
CA SER A 201 -11.98 8.35 -0.75
C SER A 201 -10.71 8.00 0.02
N ASP A 202 -9.65 7.76 -0.73
CA ASP A 202 -8.30 7.52 -0.18
C ASP A 202 -7.68 8.80 0.39
N ARG A 203 -8.28 9.96 0.10
CA ARG A 203 -7.87 11.27 0.61
C ARG A 203 -8.58 11.65 1.92
N ILE A 204 -9.38 10.75 2.49
CA ILE A 204 -10.10 10.98 3.74
C ILE A 204 -9.53 10.09 4.83
N ILE A 205 -9.14 10.73 5.92
CA ILE A 205 -8.70 10.11 7.16
C ILE A 205 -9.82 10.30 8.20
N ILE A 206 -10.07 9.28 9.01
CA ILE A 206 -10.98 9.37 10.15
C ILE A 206 -10.13 9.44 11.42
N GLU A 207 -10.28 10.50 12.20
CA GLU A 207 -9.61 10.62 13.49
C GLU A 207 -10.63 10.37 14.60
N VAL A 208 -10.35 9.38 15.44
CA VAL A 208 -11.10 9.15 16.68
C VAL A 208 -10.47 10.08 17.73
N GLY A 209 -11.10 11.23 17.92
CA GLY A 209 -10.55 12.36 18.67
C GLY A 209 -10.36 12.07 20.17
N THR A 210 -9.48 12.83 20.83
CA THR A 210 -9.16 12.64 22.25
C THR A 210 -10.40 12.58 23.17
N PRO A 211 -11.39 13.49 23.10
CA PRO A 211 -12.55 13.44 24.01
C PRO A 211 -13.43 12.20 23.76
N PHE A 212 -13.48 11.73 22.52
CA PHE A 212 -14.26 10.56 22.15
C PHE A 212 -13.58 9.27 22.65
N LEU A 213 -12.26 9.14 22.47
CA LEU A 213 -11.47 8.04 23.05
C LEU A 213 -11.53 8.02 24.57
N LYS A 214 -11.43 9.19 25.23
CA LYS A 214 -11.53 9.28 26.70
C LYS A 214 -12.87 8.78 27.25
N LYS A 215 -13.95 8.91 26.47
CA LYS A 215 -15.28 8.47 26.91
C LYS A 215 -15.55 7.00 26.62
N TYR A 216 -15.14 6.51 25.45
CA TYR A 216 -15.55 5.20 24.93
C TYR A 216 -14.42 4.18 24.83
N GLY A 217 -13.17 4.57 25.11
CA GLY A 217 -12.01 3.69 25.00
C GLY A 217 -11.65 3.34 23.55
N MET A 218 -10.85 2.29 23.41
CA MET A 218 -10.36 1.79 22.12
C MET A 218 -11.45 1.04 21.33
N GLU A 219 -12.50 0.59 22.02
CA GLU A 219 -13.69 -0.03 21.46
C GLU A 219 -14.32 0.86 20.38
N ALA A 220 -14.30 2.18 20.57
CA ALA A 220 -14.78 3.14 19.58
C ALA A 220 -14.07 2.99 18.22
N ILE A 221 -12.76 2.70 18.20
CA ILE A 221 -12.01 2.50 16.95
C ILE A 221 -12.50 1.24 16.24
N LYS A 222 -12.76 0.16 16.98
CA LYS A 222 -13.27 -1.10 16.43
C LYS A 222 -14.65 -0.90 15.79
N GLU A 223 -15.55 -0.19 16.46
CA GLU A 223 -16.87 0.14 15.92
C GLU A 223 -16.80 1.01 14.66
N ILE A 224 -15.90 2.00 14.63
CA ILE A 224 -15.68 2.81 13.42
C ILE A 224 -15.08 1.98 12.28
N ARG A 225 -14.15 1.06 12.57
CA ARG A 225 -13.55 0.15 11.57
C ARG A 225 -14.60 -0.74 10.92
N GLU A 226 -15.60 -1.21 11.66
CA GLU A 226 -16.68 -2.05 11.10
C GLU A 226 -17.47 -1.33 10.00
N VAL A 227 -17.73 -0.03 10.17
CA VAL A 227 -18.47 0.79 9.20
C VAL A 227 -17.57 1.40 8.13
N ALA A 228 -16.26 1.53 8.39
CA ALA A 228 -15.28 2.13 7.50
C ALA A 228 -14.04 1.24 7.30
N LYS A 229 -14.26 0.01 6.81
CA LYS A 229 -13.25 -1.05 6.72
C LYS A 229 -11.95 -0.64 6.05
N GLU A 230 -12.02 0.17 4.99
CA GLU A 230 -10.86 0.58 4.17
C GLU A 230 -10.42 2.03 4.38
N ALA A 231 -10.98 2.73 5.38
CA ALA A 231 -10.60 4.10 5.70
C ALA A 231 -9.32 4.12 6.53
N PHE A 232 -8.48 5.13 6.36
CA PHE A 232 -7.35 5.34 7.26
C PHE A 232 -7.85 5.89 8.59
N ILE A 233 -7.59 5.21 9.70
CA ILE A 233 -8.08 5.61 11.04
C ILE A 233 -6.91 6.05 11.93
N VAL A 234 -7.03 7.21 12.55
CA VAL A 234 -6.06 7.76 13.52
C VAL A 234 -6.66 7.72 14.93
N ALA A 235 -5.90 7.18 15.88
CA ALA A 235 -6.21 7.25 17.31
C ALA A 235 -5.54 8.49 17.93
N ASP A 236 -6.32 9.51 18.25
CA ASP A 236 -5.82 10.76 18.83
C ASP A 236 -5.74 10.68 20.36
N LEU A 237 -4.80 9.87 20.86
CA LEU A 237 -4.59 9.66 22.29
C LEU A 237 -3.94 10.85 22.99
N LYS A 238 -3.19 11.66 22.23
CA LYS A 238 -2.29 12.70 22.76
C LYS A 238 -1.38 12.15 23.85
N THR A 239 -0.81 10.97 23.57
CA THR A 239 0.11 10.25 24.45
C THR A 239 1.18 11.19 25.01
N LEU A 240 1.23 11.31 26.34
CA LEU A 240 2.18 12.17 27.04
C LEU A 240 3.28 11.37 27.74
N ASP A 241 2.93 10.16 28.20
CA ASP A 241 3.84 9.19 28.81
C ASP A 241 3.46 7.77 28.35
N VAL A 242 4.24 6.75 28.74
CA VAL A 242 4.00 5.33 28.43
C VAL A 242 3.80 5.05 26.93
N GLY A 243 4.55 5.77 26.09
CA GLY A 243 4.45 5.76 24.62
C GLY A 243 4.24 4.38 24.00
N LYS A 244 5.07 3.40 24.38
CA LYS A 244 4.96 2.03 23.86
C LYS A 244 3.57 1.42 24.07
N LEU A 245 3.06 1.50 25.29
CA LEU A 245 1.81 0.84 25.68
C LEU A 245 0.60 1.42 24.94
N GLU A 246 0.57 2.74 24.77
CA GLU A 246 -0.53 3.40 24.06
C GLU A 246 -0.51 3.14 22.54
N VAL A 247 0.67 2.96 21.95
CA VAL A 247 0.80 2.48 20.57
C VAL A 247 0.24 1.06 20.44
N ASP A 248 0.58 0.15 21.37
CA ASP A 248 0.07 -1.23 21.39
C ASP A 248 -1.48 -1.22 21.41
N PHE A 249 -2.09 -0.39 22.26
CA PHE A 249 -3.55 -0.27 22.32
C PHE A 249 -4.19 0.22 21.01
N ALA A 250 -3.60 1.22 20.36
CA ALA A 250 -4.09 1.72 19.08
C ALA A 250 -3.96 0.67 17.98
N PHE A 251 -2.84 -0.07 17.95
CA PHE A 251 -2.60 -1.15 17.00
C PHE A 251 -3.60 -2.30 17.17
N ASP A 252 -3.81 -2.78 18.40
CA ASP A 252 -4.76 -3.85 18.71
C ASP A 252 -6.22 -3.45 18.40
N ALA A 253 -6.50 -2.15 18.41
CA ALA A 253 -7.78 -1.58 18.00
C ALA A 253 -7.91 -1.38 16.48
N THR A 254 -6.88 -1.72 15.70
CA THR A 254 -6.79 -1.58 14.23
C THR A 254 -6.69 -0.14 13.71
N ALA A 255 -6.15 0.78 14.50
CA ALA A 255 -5.80 2.12 14.02
C ALA A 255 -4.59 2.06 13.07
N ASP A 256 -4.58 2.91 12.06
CA ASP A 256 -3.49 3.04 11.07
C ASP A 256 -2.46 4.10 11.46
N GLY A 257 -2.80 4.96 12.43
CA GLY A 257 -1.92 5.96 13.04
C GLY A 257 -2.33 6.30 14.46
N VAL A 258 -1.39 6.85 15.22
CA VAL A 258 -1.57 7.19 16.63
C VAL A 258 -0.87 8.51 16.94
N VAL A 259 -1.47 9.33 17.81
CA VAL A 259 -1.01 10.70 18.12
C VAL A 259 -0.38 10.77 19.51
N ALA A 260 0.86 11.26 19.58
CA ALA A 260 1.51 11.69 20.82
C ALA A 260 1.55 13.22 20.92
N SER A 261 1.55 13.74 22.14
CA SER A 261 1.78 15.16 22.40
C SER A 261 3.26 15.50 22.31
N GLY A 262 3.59 16.53 21.54
CA GLY A 262 4.94 17.09 21.41
C GLY A 262 5.48 17.69 22.71
N LEU A 263 4.64 17.90 23.73
CA LEU A 263 5.06 18.28 25.07
C LEU A 263 5.69 17.12 25.86
N ALA A 264 5.46 15.86 25.45
CA ALA A 264 6.09 14.70 26.07
C ALA A 264 7.62 14.80 26.04
N SER A 265 8.31 14.13 26.96
CA SER A 265 9.77 14.10 26.95
C SER A 265 10.31 13.56 25.61
N THR A 266 11.51 13.99 25.18
CA THR A 266 12.12 13.48 23.94
C THR A 266 12.30 11.97 23.99
N ALA A 267 12.67 11.42 25.15
CA ALA A 267 12.78 9.99 25.38
C ALA A 267 11.43 9.25 25.23
N SER A 268 10.32 9.85 25.69
CA SER A 268 8.97 9.28 25.52
C SER A 268 8.55 9.29 24.06
N LEU A 269 8.79 10.39 23.34
CA LEU A 269 8.49 10.51 21.90
C LEU A 269 9.32 9.55 21.06
N ASP A 270 10.62 9.40 21.33
CA ASP A 270 11.46 8.44 20.61
C ASP A 270 10.97 7.00 20.79
N LYS A 271 10.56 6.62 22.01
CA LYS A 271 9.99 5.30 22.27
C LYS A 271 8.64 5.11 21.56
N PHE A 272 7.80 6.13 21.57
CA PHE A 272 6.50 6.12 20.89
C PHE A 272 6.67 5.94 19.37
N ILE A 273 7.53 6.75 18.73
CA ILE A 273 7.76 6.69 17.29
C ILE A 273 8.38 5.35 16.89
N LEU A 274 9.37 4.87 17.65
CA LEU A 274 10.00 3.58 17.41
C LEU A 274 8.98 2.44 17.48
N GLU A 275 8.06 2.47 18.44
CA GLU A 275 7.06 1.42 18.58
C GLU A 275 6.03 1.44 17.44
N ALA A 276 5.56 2.63 17.05
CA ALA A 276 4.66 2.76 15.91
C ALA A 276 5.30 2.21 14.63
N GLN A 277 6.58 2.51 14.40
CA GLN A 277 7.36 1.95 13.28
C GLN A 277 7.51 0.43 13.39
N ARG A 278 7.77 -0.12 14.59
CA ARG A 278 7.86 -1.57 14.83
C ARG A 278 6.57 -2.30 14.47
N LEU A 279 5.42 -1.71 14.80
CA LEU A 279 4.09 -2.27 14.53
C LEU A 279 3.54 -1.92 13.15
N GLY A 280 4.21 -1.02 12.41
CA GLY A 280 3.83 -0.64 11.06
C GLY A 280 2.64 0.31 10.96
N ILE A 281 2.34 1.07 12.03
CA ILE A 281 1.37 2.17 12.07
C ILE A 281 2.08 3.53 12.09
N HIS A 282 1.38 4.59 11.73
CA HIS A 282 2.00 5.91 11.55
C HIS A 282 2.08 6.67 12.88
N ALA A 283 3.26 7.20 13.19
CA ALA A 283 3.45 8.07 14.35
C ALA A 283 3.12 9.52 14.02
N PHE A 284 2.12 10.07 14.69
CA PHE A 284 1.76 11.49 14.63
C PHE A 284 2.29 12.20 15.89
N VAL A 285 2.92 13.36 15.72
CA VAL A 285 3.36 14.22 16.82
C VAL A 285 2.59 15.53 16.78
N ASP A 286 1.70 15.74 17.75
CA ASP A 286 0.94 16.98 17.89
C ASP A 286 1.76 18.03 18.64
N THR A 287 2.11 19.11 17.96
CA THR A 287 2.90 20.19 18.53
C THR A 287 2.05 21.28 19.20
N MET A 288 0.79 21.00 19.54
CA MET A 288 -0.03 21.89 20.35
C MET A 288 0.72 22.34 21.62
N GLU A 289 0.70 23.65 21.91
CA GLU A 289 1.40 24.28 23.05
C GLU A 289 2.94 24.13 23.09
N VAL A 290 3.56 23.51 22.09
CA VAL A 290 5.03 23.46 21.99
C VAL A 290 5.55 24.83 21.55
N GLN A 291 6.36 25.49 22.40
CA GLN A 291 6.89 26.83 22.12
C GLN A 291 7.72 26.87 20.83
N ASP A 292 8.70 25.98 20.69
CA ASP A 292 9.52 25.83 19.48
C ASP A 292 9.39 24.40 18.91
N PRO A 293 8.46 24.19 17.96
CA PRO A 293 8.30 22.90 17.29
C PRO A 293 9.55 22.45 16.55
N ILE A 294 10.32 23.37 15.96
CA ILE A 294 11.48 23.02 15.15
C ILE A 294 12.60 22.50 16.04
N ALA A 295 12.91 23.20 17.14
CA ALA A 295 13.88 22.72 18.12
C ALA A 295 13.44 21.39 18.73
N LYS A 296 12.15 21.24 19.05
CA LYS A 296 11.61 19.99 19.59
C LYS A 296 11.81 18.82 18.63
N LEU A 297 11.40 18.97 17.37
CA LEU A 297 11.52 17.93 16.34
C LEU A 297 12.98 17.59 16.04
N SER A 298 13.85 18.60 15.97
CA SER A 298 15.29 18.41 15.73
C SER A 298 16.01 17.67 16.86
N SER A 299 15.43 17.66 18.06
CA SER A 299 15.99 16.95 19.23
C SER A 299 15.62 15.46 19.28
N LEU A 300 14.71 15.00 18.41
CA LEU A 300 14.28 13.60 18.37
C LEU A 300 15.31 12.76 17.61
N LYS A 301 15.51 11.52 18.08
CA LYS A 301 16.33 10.53 17.36
C LYS A 301 15.51 9.85 16.28
N GLN A 302 14.22 9.64 16.55
CA GLN A 302 13.28 9.03 15.62
C GLN A 302 12.52 10.09 14.83
N ILE A 303 12.29 9.79 13.56
CA ILE A 303 11.55 10.68 12.65
C ILE A 303 10.07 10.27 12.65
N PRO A 304 9.13 11.16 13.03
CA PRO A 304 7.70 10.87 12.97
C PRO A 304 7.22 10.78 11.52
N ASP A 305 6.10 10.10 11.28
CA ASP A 305 5.50 10.04 9.95
C ASP A 305 4.67 11.30 9.65
N VAL A 306 4.05 11.87 10.68
CA VAL A 306 3.25 13.09 10.59
C VAL A 306 3.55 14.04 11.74
N VAL A 307 3.69 15.32 11.45
CA VAL A 307 3.74 16.39 12.46
C VAL A 307 2.48 17.24 12.36
N ILE A 308 1.78 17.43 13.47
CA ILE A 308 0.58 18.27 13.52
C ILE A 308 0.96 19.65 14.09
N LEU A 309 0.68 20.70 13.32
CA LEU A 309 0.67 22.09 13.77
C LEU A 309 -0.76 22.44 14.21
N HIS A 310 -1.02 22.24 15.49
CA HIS A 310 -2.31 22.49 16.13
C HIS A 310 -2.26 23.78 16.97
N ARG A 311 -3.35 24.53 16.96
CA ARG A 311 -3.62 25.57 17.96
C ARG A 311 -4.82 25.16 18.82
N ALA A 312 -4.70 25.33 20.14
CA ALA A 312 -5.77 25.05 21.08
C ALA A 312 -7.02 25.90 20.80
N ILE A 313 -8.19 25.25 20.82
CA ILE A 313 -9.51 25.85 20.56
C ILE A 313 -9.93 26.79 21.71
N ASP A 314 -9.49 26.53 22.94
CA ASP A 314 -9.87 27.33 24.12
C ASP A 314 -9.23 28.74 24.14
N VAL A 315 -8.26 28.97 23.23
CA VAL A 315 -7.65 30.29 22.98
C VAL A 315 -8.48 31.12 21.99
N GLU A 316 -9.55 30.57 21.38
CA GLU A 316 -10.51 31.35 20.58
C GLU A 316 -11.42 32.23 21.45
N GLN A 317 -11.65 31.84 22.72
CA GLN A 317 -12.57 32.54 23.63
C GLN A 317 -11.87 33.50 24.62
N SER A 318 -10.54 33.47 24.70
CA SER A 318 -9.77 34.13 25.77
C SER A 318 -8.75 35.17 25.28
N VAL A 319 -8.90 35.71 24.07
CA VAL A 319 -8.02 36.80 23.62
C VAL A 319 -8.55 38.16 24.08
N GLU A 320 -8.19 38.55 25.30
CA GLU A 320 -8.08 39.97 25.67
C GLU A 320 -6.78 40.51 25.04
N GLY A 321 -6.83 40.94 23.78
CA GLY A 321 -5.69 41.54 23.08
C GLY A 321 -5.93 41.72 21.58
N ASP A 322 -5.34 42.78 21.01
CA ASP A 322 -5.53 43.29 19.63
C ASP A 322 -5.20 42.33 18.46
N GLN A 323 -4.92 41.05 18.70
CA GLN A 323 -4.65 40.07 17.64
C GLN A 323 -5.87 39.19 17.39
N SER A 324 -6.41 39.24 16.17
CA SER A 324 -7.54 38.37 15.80
C SER A 324 -7.14 36.89 15.90
N PRO A 325 -8.07 36.00 16.32
CA PRO A 325 -7.84 34.55 16.34
C PRO A 325 -7.29 34.01 15.01
N ASP A 326 -7.71 34.53 13.87
CA ASP A 326 -7.20 34.16 12.55
C ASP A 326 -5.70 34.45 12.35
N ALA A 327 -5.17 35.54 12.92
CA ALA A 327 -3.79 35.97 12.68
C ALA A 327 -2.78 35.03 13.36
N ALA A 328 -3.00 34.72 14.64
CA ALA A 328 -2.13 33.81 15.40
C ALA A 328 -2.18 32.37 14.86
N GLN A 329 -3.34 31.94 14.34
CA GLN A 329 -3.50 30.63 13.70
C GLN A 329 -2.70 30.54 12.39
N LYS A 330 -2.80 31.56 11.53
CA LYS A 330 -1.99 31.67 10.31
C LYS A 330 -0.50 31.74 10.60
N ALA A 331 -0.11 32.42 11.69
CA ALA A 331 1.29 32.47 12.12
C ALA A 331 1.83 31.08 12.52
N ARG A 332 1.03 30.26 13.21
CA ARG A 332 1.41 28.88 13.55
C ARG A 332 1.56 28.01 12.30
N TRP A 333 0.61 28.11 11.37
CA TRP A 333 0.66 27.35 10.10
C TRP A 333 1.76 27.84 9.14
N ALA A 334 2.24 29.07 9.27
CA ALA A 334 3.41 29.55 8.52
C ALA A 334 4.71 28.82 8.89
N LEU A 335 4.69 27.93 9.89
CA LEU A 335 5.79 27.02 10.19
C LEU A 335 5.82 25.77 9.30
N VAL A 336 4.76 25.47 8.52
CA VAL A 336 4.71 24.28 7.64
C VAL A 336 5.95 24.21 6.72
N PRO A 337 6.34 25.28 6.00
CA PRO A 337 7.52 25.22 5.13
C PRO A 337 8.81 24.96 5.90
N LYS A 338 8.93 25.43 7.16
CA LYS A 338 10.12 25.20 7.99
C LYS A 338 10.25 23.74 8.42
N ILE A 339 9.13 23.07 8.74
CA ILE A 339 9.12 21.64 9.05
C ILE A 339 9.48 20.83 7.79
N LYS A 340 8.93 21.23 6.63
CA LYS A 340 9.29 20.59 5.36
C LYS A 340 10.78 20.74 5.04
N GLU A 341 11.36 21.91 5.27
CA GLU A 341 12.80 22.12 5.08
C GLU A 341 13.64 21.27 6.05
N LEU A 342 13.23 21.17 7.33
CA LEU A 342 13.91 20.33 8.33
C LEU A 342 14.07 18.86 7.87
N TYR A 343 13.08 18.33 7.16
CA TYR A 343 13.06 16.95 6.69
C TYR A 343 13.27 16.79 5.18
N LYS A 344 13.73 17.82 4.48
CA LYS A 344 13.88 17.82 3.02
C LYS A 344 14.76 16.69 2.48
N GLU A 345 15.88 16.43 3.16
CA GLU A 345 16.83 15.37 2.80
C GLU A 345 16.34 13.97 3.22
N HIS A 346 15.29 13.90 4.05
CA HIS A 346 14.65 12.65 4.46
C HIS A 346 13.53 12.31 3.48
N LYS A 347 13.90 11.76 2.32
CA LYS A 347 12.95 11.21 1.34
C LYS A 347 12.85 9.70 1.47
N LYS A 348 11.68 9.16 1.15
CA LYS A 348 11.52 7.73 0.90
C LYS A 348 12.19 7.39 -0.43
N ALA A 349 12.57 6.12 -0.63
CA ALA A 349 13.12 5.64 -1.90
C ALA A 349 12.18 5.89 -3.10
N SER A 350 10.87 6.02 -2.84
CA SER A 350 9.87 6.41 -3.84
C SER A 350 9.90 7.90 -4.23
N GLY A 351 10.79 8.71 -3.66
CA GLY A 351 10.86 10.17 -3.84
C GLY A 351 9.86 10.95 -2.98
N ARG A 352 8.94 10.29 -2.27
CA ARG A 352 7.95 10.93 -1.40
C ARG A 352 8.59 11.48 -0.12
N ASP A 353 7.96 12.49 0.46
CA ASP A 353 8.36 13.01 1.78
C ASP A 353 8.32 11.91 2.85
N ARG A 354 9.34 11.89 3.72
CA ARG A 354 9.33 11.00 4.90
C ARG A 354 8.30 11.46 5.93
N VAL A 355 8.14 12.77 6.07
CA VAL A 355 7.30 13.44 7.06
C VAL A 355 6.22 14.26 6.35
N LEU A 356 4.96 14.00 6.70
CA LEU A 356 3.83 14.83 6.28
C LEU A 356 3.54 15.89 7.35
N VAL A 357 3.10 17.07 6.93
CA VAL A 357 2.73 18.14 7.86
C VAL A 357 1.21 18.33 7.86
N ALA A 358 0.60 18.07 9.01
CA ALA A 358 -0.81 18.30 9.26
C ALA A 358 -1.03 19.66 9.91
N VAL A 359 -2.17 20.28 9.66
CA VAL A 359 -2.63 21.48 10.37
C VAL A 359 -3.98 21.25 11.03
N ALA A 360 -4.17 21.81 12.22
CA ALA A 360 -5.39 21.69 13.00
C ALA A 360 -5.75 23.00 13.72
N GLY A 361 -6.94 23.00 14.33
CA GLY A 361 -7.60 24.15 14.95
C GLY A 361 -8.46 24.87 13.92
N GLY A 362 -9.77 24.97 14.10
CA GLY A 362 -10.66 25.86 13.32
C GLY A 362 -10.59 25.79 11.77
N ILE A 363 -10.25 24.64 11.16
CA ILE A 363 -10.18 24.56 9.69
C ILE A 363 -11.59 24.64 9.08
N GLU A 364 -11.72 25.58 8.13
CA GLU A 364 -12.89 25.89 7.32
C GLU A 364 -12.43 26.12 5.87
N PRO A 365 -13.32 26.22 4.86
CA PRO A 365 -12.89 26.31 3.45
C PRO A 365 -11.88 27.44 3.16
N ASN A 366 -12.04 28.63 3.76
CA ASN A 366 -11.13 29.74 3.52
C ASN A 366 -9.76 29.53 4.18
N SER A 367 -9.73 29.00 5.41
CA SER A 367 -8.47 28.72 6.13
C SER A 367 -7.75 27.49 5.56
N ALA A 368 -8.48 26.51 5.04
CA ALA A 368 -7.95 25.38 4.28
C ALA A 368 -7.13 25.82 3.07
N ILE A 369 -7.63 26.78 2.27
CA ILE A 369 -6.89 27.33 1.12
C ILE A 369 -5.56 27.95 1.56
N PHE A 370 -5.55 28.68 2.68
CA PHE A 370 -4.31 29.24 3.21
C PHE A 370 -3.33 28.14 3.63
N ALA A 371 -3.78 27.14 4.38
CA ALA A 371 -2.94 26.03 4.81
C ALA A 371 -2.34 25.25 3.63
N LEU A 372 -3.13 24.99 2.59
CA LEU A 372 -2.66 24.34 1.36
C LEU A 372 -1.61 25.18 0.63
N LYS A 373 -1.76 26.52 0.61
CA LYS A 373 -0.72 27.43 0.09
C LYS A 373 0.59 27.39 0.88
N GLN A 374 0.53 27.03 2.16
CA GLN A 374 1.73 26.76 2.98
C GLN A 374 2.27 25.34 2.78
N HIS A 375 1.73 24.56 1.84
CA HIS A 375 2.07 23.18 1.54
C HIS A 375 1.70 22.18 2.64
N ALA A 376 0.62 22.43 3.41
CA ALA A 376 0.10 21.42 4.34
C ALA A 376 -0.34 20.15 3.59
N ASP A 377 0.02 18.99 4.13
CA ASP A 377 -0.28 17.67 3.55
C ASP A 377 -1.59 17.10 4.10
N ILE A 378 -2.00 17.49 5.31
CA ILE A 378 -3.22 17.01 5.96
C ILE A 378 -3.95 18.20 6.59
N LEU A 379 -5.24 18.34 6.29
CA LEU A 379 -6.14 19.30 6.91
C LEU A 379 -7.00 18.58 7.95
N ILE A 380 -6.80 18.84 9.24
CA ILE A 380 -7.60 18.26 10.32
C ILE A 380 -8.82 19.14 10.58
N VAL A 381 -10.00 18.60 10.33
CA VAL A 381 -11.28 19.32 10.35
C VAL A 381 -12.24 18.66 11.34
N GLY A 382 -12.53 19.36 12.44
CA GLY A 382 -13.48 18.91 13.46
C GLY A 382 -14.89 19.42 13.22
N ARG A 383 -15.31 20.42 14.02
CA ARG A 383 -16.69 20.94 14.09
C ARG A 383 -17.33 21.26 12.74
N PHE A 384 -16.58 21.83 11.80
CA PHE A 384 -17.10 22.19 10.47
C PHE A 384 -17.73 21.00 9.74
N ILE A 385 -17.23 19.78 9.96
CA ILE A 385 -17.77 18.54 9.36
C ILE A 385 -18.54 17.72 10.41
N ALA A 386 -17.89 17.30 11.50
CA ALA A 386 -18.46 16.34 12.44
C ALA A 386 -19.71 16.87 13.16
N SER A 387 -19.79 18.18 13.38
CA SER A 387 -20.93 18.85 14.01
C SER A 387 -21.92 19.46 13.00
N ALA A 388 -21.70 19.31 11.69
CA ALA A 388 -22.57 19.86 10.67
C ALA A 388 -23.95 19.18 10.64
N LYS A 389 -25.01 19.96 10.44
CA LYS A 389 -26.35 19.41 10.17
C LYS A 389 -26.38 18.62 8.87
N ASP A 390 -25.71 19.13 7.83
CA ASP A 390 -25.49 18.47 6.55
C ASP A 390 -23.99 18.16 6.38
N ILE A 391 -23.61 16.93 6.76
CA ILE A 391 -22.22 16.44 6.71
C ILE A 391 -21.73 16.39 5.27
N LYS A 392 -22.58 15.93 4.34
CA LYS A 392 -22.22 15.79 2.92
C LYS A 392 -21.92 17.14 2.28
N PHE A 393 -22.71 18.16 2.60
CA PHE A 393 -22.47 19.52 2.11
C PHE A 393 -21.20 20.12 2.71
N ALA A 394 -21.01 20.02 4.02
CA ALA A 394 -19.80 20.49 4.69
C ALA A 394 -18.54 19.82 4.10
N MET A 395 -18.57 18.50 3.94
CA MET A 395 -17.47 17.74 3.35
C MET A 395 -17.17 18.18 1.93
N ARG A 396 -18.20 18.37 1.08
CA ARG A 396 -18.03 18.87 -0.29
C ARG A 396 -17.33 20.22 -0.34
N ARG A 397 -17.65 21.14 0.57
CA ARG A 397 -17.02 22.46 0.63
C ARG A 397 -15.53 22.39 0.94
N ILE A 398 -15.09 21.48 1.80
CA ILE A 398 -13.65 21.28 2.06
C ILE A 398 -12.99 20.54 0.89
N LEU A 399 -13.62 19.49 0.36
CA LEU A 399 -13.08 18.72 -0.78
C LEU A 399 -12.80 19.58 -2.00
N GLN A 400 -13.66 20.57 -2.28
CA GLN A 400 -13.47 21.53 -3.37
C GLN A 400 -12.21 22.40 -3.23
N THR A 401 -11.63 22.47 -2.03
CA THR A 401 -10.36 23.19 -1.81
C THR A 401 -9.13 22.35 -2.16
N LEU A 402 -9.26 21.01 -2.26
CA LEU A 402 -8.12 20.14 -2.51
C LEU A 402 -7.71 20.15 -3.99
N PRO A 403 -6.44 20.43 -4.32
CA PRO A 403 -5.95 20.36 -5.69
C PRO A 403 -6.04 18.92 -6.24
N GLY A 404 -6.43 18.81 -7.52
CA GLY A 404 -6.53 17.53 -8.22
C GLY A 404 -7.54 16.55 -7.60
N TYR A 405 -8.50 17.02 -6.80
CA TYR A 405 -9.59 16.17 -6.36
C TYR A 405 -10.53 15.91 -7.54
N GLN A 406 -10.49 14.68 -8.04
CA GLN A 406 -11.50 14.11 -8.94
C GLN A 406 -12.20 12.99 -8.18
N ASP A 407 -13.46 12.72 -8.47
CA ASP A 407 -14.21 11.63 -7.85
C ASP A 407 -13.67 10.28 -8.38
N ILE A 408 -12.60 9.77 -7.75
CA ILE A 408 -11.77 8.66 -8.26
C ILE A 408 -12.58 7.35 -8.40
N ASP A 409 -13.69 7.21 -7.69
CA ASP A 409 -14.53 6.02 -7.76
C ASP A 409 -15.23 5.83 -9.13
N LEU A 410 -15.18 6.83 -10.02
CA LEU A 410 -15.74 6.70 -11.37
C LEU A 410 -14.86 5.91 -12.37
N LYS A 411 -13.55 5.74 -12.13
CA LYS A 411 -12.62 5.16 -13.12
C LYS A 411 -11.51 4.29 -12.53
N ARG A 412 -11.80 3.47 -11.51
CA ARG A 412 -10.83 2.43 -11.08
C ARG A 412 -10.95 1.20 -11.97
N ILE A 413 -10.48 1.29 -13.21
CA ILE A 413 -10.21 0.10 -14.03
C ILE A 413 -8.77 -0.31 -13.70
N HIS A 414 -8.58 -1.54 -13.25
CA HIS A 414 -7.25 -2.16 -13.26
C HIS A 414 -6.93 -2.45 -14.73
N GLU A 415 -6.35 -1.49 -15.44
CA GLU A 415 -5.74 -1.75 -16.73
C GLU A 415 -4.39 -2.43 -16.44
N GLU A 416 -4.24 -3.68 -16.89
CA GLU A 416 -2.97 -4.42 -16.86
C GLU A 416 -2.01 -3.78 -17.86
N ASP A 417 -1.50 -2.61 -17.51
CA ASP A 417 -0.62 -1.86 -18.40
C ASP A 417 0.82 -2.32 -18.16
N ASP A 418 1.19 -3.38 -18.88
CA ASP A 418 2.59 -3.75 -19.15
C ASP A 418 3.19 -2.86 -20.26
N ASP A 419 2.54 -1.74 -20.60
CA ASP A 419 3.03 -0.75 -21.55
C ASP A 419 4.06 0.20 -20.90
N SER A 420 5.25 0.21 -21.50
CA SER A 420 6.36 1.12 -21.19
C SER A 420 6.05 2.61 -21.32
N SER A 421 4.94 2.97 -21.98
CA SER A 421 4.52 4.37 -22.18
C SER A 421 4.06 5.08 -20.89
N VAL A 422 3.76 4.33 -19.81
CA VAL A 422 3.27 4.88 -18.52
C VAL A 422 4.44 5.19 -17.55
N THR A 423 5.65 5.39 -18.05
CA THR A 423 6.88 5.45 -17.21
C THR A 423 7.09 6.72 -16.40
N LYS A 424 6.15 7.67 -16.36
CA LYS A 424 6.19 8.75 -15.36
C LYS A 424 4.80 9.05 -14.83
N ALA A 425 4.50 8.55 -13.63
CA ALA A 425 3.52 9.21 -12.79
C ALA A 425 4.03 10.64 -12.53
N THR A 426 3.48 11.62 -13.24
CA THR A 426 3.61 13.02 -12.86
C THR A 426 2.73 13.21 -11.62
N TRP A 427 3.36 13.46 -10.48
CA TRP A 427 2.71 13.64 -9.19
C TRP A 427 2.15 15.07 -9.02
N ASP A 428 1.63 15.64 -10.11
CA ASP A 428 1.10 17.01 -10.16
C ASP A 428 -0.38 17.07 -9.75
#